data_AF-A0A2A2J8Q1-F1
#
_entry.id   AF-A0A2A2J8Q1-F1
#
_cell.length_a   1.000
_cell.length_b   1.000
_cell.length_c   1.000
_cell.angle_alpha   90.00
_cell.angle_beta   90.00
_cell.angle_gamma   90.00
#
_symmetry.space_group_name_H-M   'P 1'
#
loop_
_entity.id
_entity.type
_entity.pdbx_description
1 polymer ?
#
loop_
_entity_poly.entity_id
_entity_poly.type
_entity_poly.pdbx_seq_one_letter_code
_entity_poly.pdbx_strand_id
1 'polypeptide(L)'
;MAKVASEIERMAFTKDWIVVLVQSSENSRLSAQNSIMNVLDQVSAALLPLFTGILLDTFSRIVCCVFVIVYNISSWIIESRILHTVYRDTPALKRRKSVDSEEIVEAQGNVSWIRSFKLYFNQKAWRPAFALAMLYFTVLSFDNLAISYGAKQGLSATALGTFMTAGSICGLLGNVSYTYFERCMGLLLTALIGFFLQNACAMTAGYSQVFFDSPLNITGYAENFELKSWPSRIISEIQSPSTRSDIIALPASQWPLSIILFFVGITFARYG
;
A
#
# COMPACT_ATOMS: atom_id res chain seq x y z
N MET A 1 -3.70 -20.67 -5.47
CA MET A 1 -2.84 -20.91 -6.65
C MET A 1 -2.85 -19.71 -7.60
N ALA A 2 -3.98 -19.33 -8.22
CA ALA A 2 -4.04 -18.21 -9.18
C ALA A 2 -3.55 -16.84 -8.65
N LYS A 3 -3.95 -16.47 -7.42
CA LYS A 3 -3.48 -15.21 -6.79
C LYS A 3 -1.96 -15.19 -6.62
N VAL A 4 -1.36 -16.32 -6.25
CA VAL A 4 0.09 -16.42 -6.06
C VAL A 4 0.81 -16.31 -7.40
N ALA A 5 0.30 -16.95 -8.44
CA ALA A 5 0.87 -16.86 -9.78
C ALA A 5 0.83 -15.43 -10.34
N SER A 6 -0.31 -14.74 -10.23
CA SER A 6 -0.45 -13.34 -10.67
C SER A 6 0.45 -12.38 -9.89
N GLU A 7 0.64 -12.60 -8.58
CA GLU A 7 1.56 -11.81 -7.77
C GLU A 7 3.03 -12.04 -8.15
N ILE A 8 3.42 -13.28 -8.46
CA ILE A 8 4.76 -13.61 -8.95
C ILE A 8 5.02 -12.96 -10.31
N GLU A 9 4.05 -13.05 -11.22
CA GLU A 9 4.10 -12.43 -12.53
C GLU A 9 4.30 -10.91 -12.41
N ARG A 10 3.45 -10.25 -11.62
CA ARG A 10 3.60 -8.81 -11.33
C ARG A 10 4.97 -8.49 -10.75
N MET A 11 5.46 -9.30 -9.81
CA MET A 11 6.77 -9.08 -9.21
C MET A 11 7.91 -9.23 -10.23
N ALA A 12 7.85 -10.23 -11.12
CA ALA A 12 8.84 -10.41 -12.18
C ALA A 12 8.85 -9.22 -13.15
N PHE A 13 7.68 -8.71 -13.53
CA PHE A 13 7.57 -7.53 -14.40
C PHE A 13 8.10 -6.27 -13.75
N THR A 14 7.60 -5.94 -12.56
CA THR A 14 7.87 -4.67 -11.90
C THR A 14 9.26 -4.62 -11.26
N LYS A 15 9.91 -5.76 -10.98
CA LYS A 15 11.24 -5.75 -10.34
C LYS A 15 12.39 -6.23 -11.22
N ASP A 16 12.17 -7.18 -12.12
CA ASP A 16 13.25 -7.78 -12.91
C ASP A 16 13.23 -7.23 -14.35
N TRP A 17 12.08 -7.30 -15.02
CA TRP A 17 11.98 -6.91 -16.43
C TRP A 17 12.15 -5.41 -16.64
N ILE A 18 11.52 -4.57 -15.81
CA ILE A 18 11.68 -3.12 -15.93
C ILE A 18 13.15 -2.70 -15.78
N VAL A 19 13.91 -3.35 -14.90
CA VAL A 19 15.33 -3.03 -14.67
C VAL A 19 16.15 -3.31 -15.93
N VAL A 20 15.93 -4.48 -16.55
CA VAL A 20 16.63 -4.88 -17.79
C VAL A 20 16.23 -3.99 -18.97
N LEU A 21 14.95 -3.62 -19.07
CA LEU A 21 14.44 -2.74 -20.13
C LEU A 21 15.02 -1.33 -20.02
N VAL A 22 15.07 -0.77 -18.81
CA VAL A 22 15.65 0.55 -18.56
C VAL A 22 17.14 0.57 -18.87
N GLN A 23 17.88 -0.46 -18.42
CA GLN A 23 19.32 -0.58 -18.68
C GLN A 23 19.65 -0.69 -20.16
N SER A 24 18.72 -1.19 -20.98
CA SER A 24 18.88 -1.26 -22.44
C SER A 24 18.58 0.07 -23.15
N SER A 25 17.92 1.03 -22.47
CA SER A 25 17.63 2.36 -22.99
C SER A 25 18.60 3.40 -22.40
N GLU A 26 19.49 3.95 -23.24
CA GLU A 26 20.65 4.75 -22.82
C GLU A 26 20.32 6.06 -22.06
N ASN A 27 19.05 6.51 -22.06
CA ASN A 27 18.63 7.80 -21.49
C ASN A 27 17.52 7.74 -20.42
N SER A 28 17.02 6.57 -20.03
CA SER A 28 15.91 6.47 -19.07
C SER A 28 16.40 6.19 -17.65
N ARG A 29 15.98 7.01 -16.67
CA ARG A 29 16.27 6.76 -15.25
C ARG A 29 15.33 5.71 -14.69
N LEU A 30 15.89 4.66 -14.05
CA LEU A 30 15.15 3.58 -13.36
C LEU A 30 14.08 4.11 -12.41
N SER A 31 14.40 5.16 -11.68
CA SER A 31 13.51 5.80 -10.72
C SER A 31 12.28 6.49 -11.35
N ALA A 32 12.46 7.10 -12.52
CA ALA A 32 11.38 7.75 -13.25
C ALA A 32 10.38 6.71 -13.75
N GLN A 33 10.87 5.59 -14.28
CA GLN A 33 9.99 4.48 -14.71
C GLN A 33 9.33 3.77 -13.51
N ASN A 34 10.05 3.58 -12.40
CA ASN A 34 9.51 3.01 -11.18
C ASN A 34 8.39 3.88 -10.57
N SER A 35 8.53 5.21 -10.60
CA SER A 35 7.46 6.11 -10.13
C SER A 35 6.27 6.12 -11.09
N ILE A 36 6.49 6.12 -12.42
CA ILE A 36 5.39 6.01 -13.40
C ILE A 36 4.55 4.75 -13.15
N MET A 37 5.20 3.62 -12.86
CA MET A 37 4.50 2.38 -12.50
C MET A 37 3.60 2.56 -11.28
N ASN A 38 4.15 3.15 -10.20
CA ASN A 38 3.39 3.38 -8.97
C ASN A 38 2.22 4.36 -9.18
N VAL A 39 2.40 5.39 -10.01
CA VAL A 39 1.33 6.33 -10.36
C VAL A 39 0.23 5.62 -11.15
N LEU A 40 0.60 4.77 -12.10
CA LEU A 40 -0.36 4.00 -12.90
C LEU A 40 -1.17 3.02 -12.03
N ASP A 41 -0.53 2.35 -11.08
CA ASP A 41 -1.20 1.47 -10.12
C ASP A 41 -2.19 2.24 -9.25
N GLN A 42 -1.80 3.41 -8.73
CA GLN A 42 -2.66 4.26 -7.91
C GLN A 42 -3.87 4.80 -8.69
N VAL A 43 -3.65 5.26 -9.93
CA VAL A 43 -4.73 5.73 -10.80
C VAL A 43 -5.69 4.59 -11.12
N SER A 44 -5.17 3.40 -11.45
CA SER A 44 -5.99 2.22 -11.72
C SER A 44 -6.82 1.82 -10.51
N ALA A 45 -6.25 1.87 -9.31
CA ALA A 45 -6.95 1.60 -8.05
C ALA A 45 -8.04 2.64 -7.75
N ALA A 46 -7.87 3.90 -8.16
CA ALA A 46 -8.88 4.95 -8.00
C ALA A 46 -9.99 4.88 -9.06
N LEU A 47 -9.65 4.48 -10.29
CA LEU A 47 -10.60 4.34 -11.40
C LEU A 47 -11.50 3.10 -11.25
N LEU A 48 -10.99 2.02 -10.65
CA LEU A 48 -11.72 0.75 -10.53
C LEU A 48 -13.10 0.91 -9.85
N PRO A 49 -13.22 1.55 -8.67
CA PRO A 49 -14.50 1.72 -8.00
C PRO A 49 -15.44 2.68 -8.72
N LEU A 50 -14.90 3.73 -9.36
CA LEU A 50 -15.69 4.68 -10.15
C LEU A 50 -16.31 4.00 -11.37
N PHE A 51 -15.48 3.29 -12.14
CA PHE A 51 -15.93 2.56 -13.32
C PHE A 51 -16.91 1.44 -12.93
N THR A 52 -16.59 0.68 -11.89
CA THR A 52 -17.46 -0.40 -11.39
C THR A 52 -18.80 0.16 -10.88
N GLY A 53 -18.80 1.30 -10.19
CA GLY A 53 -20.01 1.98 -9.73
C GLY A 53 -20.94 2.38 -10.87
N ILE A 54 -20.39 3.07 -11.89
CA ILE A 54 -21.15 3.47 -13.08
C ILE A 54 -21.68 2.25 -13.85
N LEU A 55 -20.84 1.21 -13.99
CA LEU A 55 -21.20 -0.02 -14.68
C LEU A 55 -22.36 -0.75 -13.98
N LEU A 56 -22.31 -0.85 -12.64
CA LEU A 56 -23.35 -1.52 -11.85
C LEU A 56 -24.66 -0.74 -11.76
N ASP A 57 -24.62 0.59 -11.82
CA ASP A 57 -25.81 1.45 -11.78
C ASP A 57 -26.55 1.48 -13.13
N THR A 58 -25.79 1.46 -14.23
CA THR A 58 -26.35 1.59 -15.59
C THR A 58 -26.84 0.27 -16.18
N PHE A 59 -26.23 -0.86 -15.79
CA PHE A 59 -26.45 -2.15 -16.47
C PHE A 59 -26.94 -3.27 -15.53
N SER A 60 -27.64 -4.24 -16.11
CA SER A 60 -28.02 -5.45 -15.38
C SER A 60 -26.79 -6.29 -15.00
N ARG A 61 -26.87 -7.00 -13.87
CA ARG A 61 -25.77 -7.82 -13.33
C ARG A 61 -25.18 -8.81 -14.34
N ILE A 62 -26.02 -9.44 -15.17
CA ILE A 62 -25.58 -10.41 -16.18
C ILE A 62 -24.71 -9.72 -17.25
N VAL A 63 -25.13 -8.55 -17.71
CA VAL A 63 -24.37 -7.76 -18.69
C VAL A 63 -23.04 -7.32 -18.11
N CYS A 64 -23.01 -6.89 -16.84
CA CYS A 64 -21.76 -6.56 -16.15
C CYS A 64 -20.81 -7.76 -16.07
N CYS A 65 -21.31 -8.96 -15.73
CA CYS A 65 -20.50 -10.17 -15.68
C CYS A 65 -19.91 -10.55 -17.05
N VAL A 66 -20.72 -10.52 -18.11
CA VAL A 66 -20.26 -10.81 -19.48
C VAL A 66 -19.22 -9.78 -19.91
N PHE A 67 -19.45 -8.49 -19.63
CA PHE A 67 -18.50 -7.43 -19.93
C PHE A 67 -17.15 -7.66 -19.26
N VAL A 68 -17.12 -7.98 -17.97
CA VAL A 68 -15.88 -8.26 -17.22
C VAL A 68 -15.13 -9.47 -17.79
N ILE A 69 -15.84 -10.53 -18.19
CA ILE A 69 -15.21 -11.72 -18.80
C ILE A 69 -14.56 -11.33 -20.13
N VAL A 70 -15.28 -10.62 -21.00
CA VAL A 70 -14.76 -10.16 -22.30
C VAL A 70 -13.57 -9.22 -22.11
N TYR A 71 -13.66 -8.30 -21.15
CA TYR A 71 -12.56 -7.38 -20.82
C TYR A 71 -11.31 -8.13 -20.35
N ASN A 72 -11.46 -9.12 -19.45
CA ASN A 72 -10.33 -9.92 -18.96
C ASN A 72 -9.65 -10.72 -20.07
N ILE A 73 -10.43 -11.38 -20.95
CA ILE A 73 -9.88 -12.11 -22.10
C ILE A 73 -9.15 -11.15 -23.05
N SER A 74 -9.74 -9.98 -23.31
CA SER A 74 -9.12 -8.97 -24.17
C SER A 74 -7.81 -8.44 -23.57
N SER A 75 -7.79 -8.16 -22.26
CA SER A 75 -6.60 -7.74 -21.52
C SER A 75 -5.48 -8.77 -21.62
N TRP A 76 -5.80 -10.05 -21.43
CA TRP A 76 -4.82 -11.13 -21.53
C TRP A 76 -4.21 -11.26 -22.94
N ILE A 77 -5.01 -11.09 -24.00
CA ILE A 77 -4.52 -11.12 -25.38
C ILE A 77 -3.58 -9.93 -25.65
N ILE A 78 -3.96 -8.73 -25.21
CA ILE A 78 -3.16 -7.51 -25.39
C ILE A 78 -1.83 -7.64 -24.63
N GLU A 79 -1.87 -8.07 -23.38
CA GLU A 79 -0.70 -8.31 -22.54
C GLU A 79 0.27 -9.29 -23.19
N SER A 80 -0.23 -10.45 -23.66
CA SER A 80 0.59 -11.44 -24.37
C SER A 80 1.26 -10.88 -25.62
N ARG A 81 0.57 -10.04 -26.40
CA ARG A 81 1.11 -9.40 -27.61
C ARG A 81 2.22 -8.40 -27.28
N ILE A 82 1.99 -7.53 -26.28
CA ILE A 82 2.98 -6.55 -25.83
C ILE A 82 4.21 -7.28 -25.30
N LEU A 83 3.99 -8.29 -24.46
CA LEU A 83 5.04 -9.09 -23.84
C LEU A 83 5.95 -9.76 -24.87
N HIS A 84 5.32 -10.41 -25.85
CA HIS A 84 6.03 -11.07 -26.94
C HIS A 84 6.85 -10.07 -27.77
N THR A 85 6.32 -8.86 -27.98
CA THR A 85 7.02 -7.78 -28.69
C THR A 85 8.24 -7.32 -27.92
N VAL A 86 8.08 -7.01 -26.63
CA VAL A 86 9.16 -6.57 -25.73
C VAL A 86 10.26 -7.64 -25.61
N TYR A 87 9.87 -8.90 -25.46
CA TYR A 87 10.79 -10.03 -25.39
C TYR A 87 11.60 -10.22 -26.68
N ARG A 88 10.96 -10.01 -27.84
CA ARG A 88 11.65 -10.14 -29.13
C ARG A 88 12.66 -9.02 -29.33
N ASP A 89 12.26 -7.79 -29.01
CA ASP A 89 12.99 -6.57 -29.35
C ASP A 89 14.14 -6.27 -28.36
N THR A 90 14.10 -6.83 -27.14
CA THR A 90 15.17 -6.68 -26.14
C THR A 90 15.97 -7.98 -25.99
N PRO A 91 17.10 -8.16 -26.70
CA PRO A 91 17.91 -9.38 -26.61
C PRO A 91 18.54 -9.61 -25.23
N ALA A 92 18.64 -8.57 -24.39
CA ALA A 92 19.11 -8.67 -23.01
C ALA A 92 18.19 -9.53 -22.12
N LEU A 93 16.88 -9.58 -22.39
CA LEU A 93 15.91 -10.45 -21.70
C LEU A 93 16.05 -11.93 -22.07
N LYS A 94 16.63 -12.25 -23.23
CA LYS A 94 16.86 -13.63 -23.70
C LYS A 94 18.06 -14.27 -23.01
N ARG A 95 18.99 -13.46 -22.52
CA ARG A 95 20.18 -13.95 -21.82
C ARG A 95 19.83 -14.13 -20.34
N ARG A 96 19.35 -15.32 -19.97
CA ARG A 96 19.39 -15.74 -18.57
C ARG A 96 20.85 -15.61 -18.13
N LYS A 97 21.14 -14.76 -17.15
CA LYS A 97 22.47 -14.70 -16.55
C LYS A 97 22.76 -16.12 -16.09
N SER A 98 23.73 -16.79 -16.71
CA SER A 98 24.23 -18.08 -16.27
C SER A 98 24.93 -17.87 -14.93
N VAL A 99 24.14 -17.68 -13.88
CA VAL A 99 24.53 -18.19 -12.57
C VAL A 99 24.67 -19.68 -12.81
N ASP A 100 25.86 -20.22 -12.57
CA ASP A 100 26.18 -21.62 -12.83
C ASP A 100 24.98 -22.49 -12.47
N SER A 101 24.40 -23.12 -13.49
CA SER A 101 23.12 -23.82 -13.35
C SER A 101 23.24 -25.03 -12.42
N GLU A 102 24.46 -25.41 -12.05
CA GLU A 102 24.76 -26.38 -10.99
C GLU A 102 24.37 -25.86 -9.59
N GLU A 103 24.57 -24.57 -9.27
CA GLU A 103 24.30 -24.04 -7.92
C GLU A 103 22.80 -23.81 -7.64
N ILE A 104 22.01 -23.48 -8.68
CA ILE A 104 20.55 -23.24 -8.56
C ILE A 104 19.77 -24.55 -8.55
N VAL A 105 20.18 -25.55 -9.33
CA VAL A 105 19.51 -26.86 -9.38
C VAL A 105 19.76 -27.67 -8.09
N GLU A 106 20.94 -27.55 -7.48
CA GLU A 106 21.20 -28.14 -6.16
C GLU A 106 20.41 -27.44 -5.03
N ALA A 107 20.23 -26.12 -5.12
CA ALA A 107 19.44 -25.35 -4.15
C ALA A 107 17.95 -25.70 -4.17
N GLN A 108 17.39 -26.11 -5.31
CA GLN A 108 15.95 -26.37 -5.45
C GLN A 108 15.49 -27.69 -4.80
N GLY A 109 16.41 -28.61 -4.49
CA GLY A 109 16.12 -29.91 -3.87
C GLY A 109 15.90 -29.88 -2.36
N ASN A 110 16.48 -28.92 -1.63
CA ASN A 110 16.29 -28.79 -0.18
C ASN A 110 16.79 -27.43 0.35
N VAL A 111 16.24 -26.30 -0.11
CA VAL A 111 16.47 -25.00 0.54
C VAL A 111 15.78 -25.00 1.90
N SER A 112 16.51 -25.41 2.93
CA SER A 112 16.10 -25.18 4.31
C SER A 112 15.83 -23.68 4.48
N TRP A 113 14.63 -23.32 4.93
CA TRP A 113 14.20 -21.94 5.18
C TRP A 113 15.20 -21.15 6.04
N ILE A 114 15.94 -21.85 6.91
CA ILE A 114 17.02 -21.33 7.75
C ILE A 114 18.21 -20.84 6.92
N ARG A 115 18.59 -21.56 5.85
CA ARG A 115 19.66 -21.16 4.93
C ARG A 115 19.27 -19.90 4.15
N SER A 116 18.03 -19.83 3.68
CA SER A 116 17.50 -18.63 3.01
C SER A 116 17.42 -17.42 3.94
N PHE A 117 17.02 -17.64 5.19
CA PHE A 117 17.00 -16.60 6.22
C PHE A 117 18.42 -16.09 6.51
N LYS A 118 19.39 -17.00 6.72
CA LYS A 118 20.79 -16.62 6.93
C LYS A 118 21.39 -15.89 5.72
N LEU A 119 21.01 -16.28 4.50
CA LEU A 119 21.44 -15.60 3.28
C LEU A 119 20.89 -14.17 3.21
N TYR A 120 19.62 -13.96 3.58
CA TYR A 120 18.98 -12.64 3.60
C TYR A 120 19.71 -11.66 4.54
N PHE A 121 20.06 -12.08 5.76
CA PHE A 121 20.78 -11.22 6.72
C PHE A 121 22.23 -10.90 6.33
N ASN A 122 22.85 -11.73 5.49
CA ASN A 122 24.21 -11.48 5.01
C ASN A 122 24.27 -10.49 3.83
N GLN A 123 23.14 -10.15 3.21
CA GLN A 123 23.11 -9.20 2.10
C GLN A 123 23.31 -7.76 2.59
N LYS A 124 24.12 -6.96 1.89
CA LYS A 124 24.34 -5.53 2.21
C LYS A 124 23.05 -4.70 2.28
N ALA A 125 21.97 -5.16 1.64
CA ALA A 125 20.66 -4.51 1.60
C ALA A 125 19.71 -4.87 2.75
N TRP A 126 20.09 -5.72 3.72
CA TRP A 126 19.18 -6.13 4.80
C TRP A 126 18.74 -4.97 5.69
N ARG A 127 19.65 -4.01 5.95
CA ARG A 127 19.39 -2.83 6.80
C ARG A 127 18.28 -1.93 6.24
N PRO A 128 18.35 -1.44 4.99
CA PRO A 128 17.25 -0.64 4.43
C PRO A 128 15.96 -1.44 4.28
N ALA A 129 16.03 -2.75 3.99
CA ALA A 129 14.85 -3.59 3.91
C ALA A 129 14.15 -3.77 5.27
N PHE A 130 14.92 -3.90 6.35
CA PHE A 130 14.38 -3.93 7.71
C PHE A 130 13.76 -2.58 8.12
N ALA A 131 14.40 -1.46 7.77
CA ALA A 131 13.84 -0.12 7.99
C ALA A 131 12.50 0.07 7.26
N LEU A 132 12.41 -0.39 6.00
CA LEU A 132 11.18 -0.39 5.24
C LEU A 132 10.09 -1.26 5.90
N ALA A 133 10.45 -2.44 6.43
CA ALA A 133 9.52 -3.29 7.15
C ALA A 133 8.97 -2.63 8.42
N MET A 134 9.82 -1.92 9.18
CA MET A 134 9.39 -1.13 10.34
C MET A 134 8.47 0.01 9.93
N LEU A 135 8.71 0.64 8.77
CA LEU A 135 7.82 1.66 8.22
C LEU A 135 6.42 1.10 7.95
N TYR A 136 6.32 -0.08 7.33
CA TYR A 136 5.04 -0.77 7.09
C TYR A 136 4.38 -1.28 8.38
N PHE A 137 5.14 -1.55 9.44
CA PHE A 137 4.57 -1.97 10.73
C PHE A 137 3.87 -0.82 11.47
N THR A 138 4.06 0.43 11.06
CA THR A 138 3.40 1.56 11.72
C THR A 138 1.87 1.46 11.59
N VAL A 139 1.22 1.31 12.73
CA VAL A 139 -0.24 1.08 12.84
C VAL A 139 -1.05 2.35 12.53
N LEU A 140 -0.40 3.52 12.43
CA LEU A 140 -1.01 4.81 12.15
C LEU A 140 -1.25 5.07 10.65
N SER A 141 -1.43 4.01 9.86
CA SER A 141 -1.84 4.15 8.47
C SER A 141 -3.34 4.47 8.39
N PHE A 142 -3.77 5.15 7.32
CA PHE A 142 -5.19 5.43 7.05
C PHE A 142 -5.91 4.14 6.62
N ASP A 143 -6.04 3.21 7.56
CA ASP A 143 -6.61 1.89 7.37
C ASP A 143 -7.95 1.76 8.10
N ASN A 144 -8.57 0.59 7.97
CA ASN A 144 -9.84 0.24 8.62
C ASN A 144 -9.86 0.54 10.12
N LEU A 145 -8.71 0.47 10.81
CA LEU A 145 -8.60 0.80 12.24
C LEU A 145 -8.82 2.29 12.51
N ALA A 146 -8.20 3.18 11.73
CA ALA A 146 -8.38 4.63 11.87
C ALA A 146 -9.81 5.04 11.52
N ILE A 147 -10.38 4.47 10.45
CA ILE A 147 -11.78 4.72 10.04
C ILE A 147 -12.74 4.26 11.14
N SER A 148 -12.52 3.06 11.70
CA SER A 148 -13.34 2.53 12.81
C SER A 148 -13.23 3.41 14.05
N TYR A 149 -12.05 3.95 14.34
CA TYR A 149 -11.84 4.87 15.45
C TYR A 149 -12.55 6.21 15.25
N GLY A 150 -12.50 6.79 14.05
CA GLY A 150 -13.23 8.03 13.72
C GLY A 150 -14.74 7.84 13.77
N ALA A 151 -15.24 6.73 13.24
CA ALA A 151 -16.66 6.38 13.31
C ALA A 151 -17.13 6.22 14.76
N LYS A 152 -16.33 5.58 15.63
CA LYS A 152 -16.64 5.45 17.06
C LYS A 152 -16.75 6.77 17.81
N GLN A 153 -16.07 7.80 17.33
CA GLN A 153 -16.14 9.14 17.92
C GLN A 153 -17.19 10.04 17.26
N GLY A 154 -18.02 9.50 16.36
CA GLY A 154 -19.13 10.22 15.76
C GLY A 154 -18.76 11.05 14.53
N LEU A 155 -17.61 10.80 13.89
CA LEU A 155 -17.33 11.40 12.58
C LEU A 155 -18.30 10.83 11.54
N SER A 156 -18.89 11.73 10.75
CA SER A 156 -19.74 11.34 9.62
C SER A 156 -18.96 10.50 8.60
N ALA A 157 -19.63 9.54 7.97
CA ALA A 157 -19.09 8.76 6.85
C ALA A 157 -18.58 9.65 5.71
N THR A 158 -19.25 10.79 5.46
CA THR A 158 -18.81 11.77 4.46
C THR A 158 -17.48 12.42 4.83
N ALA A 159 -17.26 12.75 6.11
CA ALA A 159 -16.02 13.36 6.59
C ALA A 159 -14.84 12.39 6.48
N LEU A 160 -15.04 11.15 6.91
CA LEU A 160 -14.04 10.08 6.77
C LEU A 160 -13.69 9.84 5.29
N GLY A 161 -14.70 9.86 4.41
CA GLY A 161 -14.50 9.82 2.96
C GLY A 161 -13.67 10.98 2.43
N THR A 162 -13.91 12.22 2.88
CA THR A 162 -13.13 13.39 2.45
C THR A 162 -11.66 13.30 2.86
N PHE A 163 -11.35 12.86 4.08
CA PHE A 163 -9.96 12.63 4.50
C PHE A 163 -9.29 11.52 3.71
N MET A 164 -10.02 10.45 3.36
CA MET A 164 -9.51 9.36 2.52
C MET A 164 -9.16 9.84 1.11
N THR A 165 -10.04 10.63 0.50
CA THR A 165 -9.79 11.23 -0.82
C THR A 165 -8.59 12.19 -0.76
N ALA A 166 -8.52 13.04 0.26
CA ALA A 166 -7.37 13.93 0.47
C ALA A 166 -6.06 13.14 0.62
N GLY A 167 -6.07 12.03 1.37
CA GLY A 167 -4.89 11.19 1.58
C GLY A 167 -4.42 10.50 0.31
N SER A 168 -5.37 10.12 -0.57
CA SER A 168 -5.06 9.54 -1.87
C SER A 168 -4.40 10.58 -2.80
N ILE A 169 -4.88 11.83 -2.78
CA ILE A 169 -4.27 12.94 -3.51
C ILE A 169 -2.86 13.23 -2.97
N CYS A 170 -2.69 13.29 -1.64
CA CYS A 170 -1.38 13.48 -1.01
C CYS A 170 -0.39 12.38 -1.39
N GLY A 171 -0.82 11.11 -1.44
CA GLY A 171 0.02 9.99 -1.89
C GLY A 171 0.44 10.09 -3.37
N LEU A 172 -0.48 10.51 -4.24
CA LEU A 172 -0.18 10.72 -5.67
C LEU A 172 0.79 11.90 -5.86
N LEU A 173 0.60 12.99 -5.12
CA LEU A 173 1.54 14.12 -5.08
C LEU A 173 2.91 13.68 -4.56
N GLY A 174 2.97 12.82 -3.54
CA GLY A 174 4.22 12.25 -3.02
C GLY A 174 5.01 11.50 -4.09
N ASN A 175 4.34 10.69 -4.93
CA ASN A 175 4.99 10.00 -6.05
C ASN A 175 5.57 10.94 -7.11
N VAL A 176 4.83 12.00 -7.46
CA VAL A 176 5.32 13.01 -8.42
C VAL A 176 6.48 13.79 -7.80
N SER A 177 6.33 14.25 -6.56
CA SER A 177 7.37 14.94 -5.80
C SER A 177 8.63 14.09 -5.66
N TYR A 178 8.51 12.78 -5.45
CA TYR A 178 9.64 11.86 -5.39
C TYR A 178 10.48 11.92 -6.67
N THR A 179 9.85 11.90 -7.85
CA THR A 179 10.61 12.00 -9.12
C THR A 179 11.33 13.33 -9.29
N TYR A 180 10.75 14.41 -8.76
CA TYR A 180 11.34 15.73 -8.82
C TYR A 180 12.53 15.84 -7.84
N PHE A 181 12.33 15.47 -6.57
CA PHE A 181 13.38 15.53 -5.54
C PHE A 181 14.53 14.58 -5.83
N GLU A 182 14.25 13.38 -6.34
CA GLU A 182 15.28 12.41 -6.69
C GLU A 182 16.11 12.86 -7.90
N ARG A 183 15.58 13.75 -8.76
CA ARG A 183 16.37 14.40 -9.81
C ARG A 183 17.32 15.47 -9.27
N CYS A 184 16.90 16.23 -8.26
CA CYS A 184 17.67 17.35 -7.73
C CYS A 184 18.68 16.93 -6.64
N MET A 185 18.29 16.02 -5.75
CA MET A 185 18.98 15.74 -4.48
C MET A 185 19.54 14.31 -4.38
N GLY A 186 19.22 13.46 -5.35
CA GLY A 186 19.58 12.05 -5.35
C GLY A 186 18.66 11.18 -4.48
N LEU A 187 18.79 9.87 -4.63
CA LEU A 187 17.89 8.87 -4.05
C LEU A 187 17.91 8.87 -2.52
N LEU A 188 19.10 8.92 -1.92
CA LEU A 188 19.27 8.74 -0.48
C LEU A 188 18.75 9.94 0.33
N LEU A 189 19.00 11.17 -0.14
CA LEU A 189 18.50 12.37 0.54
C LEU A 189 16.98 12.49 0.41
N THR A 190 16.43 12.18 -0.78
CA THR A 190 14.98 12.19 -1.00
C THR A 190 14.27 11.20 -0.07
N ALA A 191 14.80 9.97 0.06
CA ALA A 191 14.25 8.97 0.98
C ALA A 191 14.37 9.40 2.45
N LEU A 192 15.47 10.07 2.83
CA LEU A 192 15.66 10.59 4.18
C LEU A 192 14.66 11.71 4.51
N ILE A 193 14.44 12.64 3.57
CA ILE A 193 13.46 13.74 3.72
C ILE A 193 12.05 13.17 3.86
N GLY A 194 11.66 12.23 2.99
CA GLY A 194 10.35 11.56 3.07
C GLY A 194 10.15 10.87 4.41
N PHE A 195 11.15 10.11 4.88
CA PHE A 195 11.11 9.44 6.18
C PHE A 195 10.94 10.44 7.35
N PHE A 196 11.68 11.55 7.37
CA PHE A 196 11.52 12.56 8.41
C PHE A 196 10.15 13.23 8.37
N LEU A 197 9.64 13.52 7.17
CA LEU A 197 8.33 14.13 6.98
C LEU A 197 7.20 13.21 7.44
N GLN A 198 7.24 11.93 7.03
CA GLN A 198 6.29 10.91 7.46
C GLN A 198 6.34 10.72 8.98
N ASN A 199 7.53 10.61 9.57
CA ASN A 199 7.69 10.44 11.02
C ASN A 199 7.23 11.68 11.81
N ALA A 200 7.53 12.89 11.34
CA ALA A 200 7.06 14.12 11.97
C ALA A 200 5.53 14.19 11.97
N CYS A 201 4.90 13.85 10.85
CA CYS A 201 3.45 13.85 10.73
C CYS A 201 2.79 12.78 11.61
N ALA A 202 3.39 11.58 11.68
CA ALA A 202 2.95 10.52 12.58
C ALA A 202 3.09 10.91 14.06
N MET A 203 4.18 11.61 14.42
CA MET A 203 4.35 12.15 15.77
C MET A 203 3.30 13.22 16.08
N THR A 204 3.01 14.15 15.17
CA THR A 204 1.92 15.13 15.34
C THR A 204 0.57 14.46 15.57
N ALA A 205 0.25 13.41 14.80
CA ALA A 205 -0.98 12.64 15.00
C ALA A 205 -1.01 11.94 16.37
N GLY A 206 0.12 11.36 16.81
CA GLY A 206 0.25 10.77 18.15
C GLY A 206 0.11 11.79 19.27
N TYR A 207 0.80 12.93 19.17
CA TYR A 207 0.72 14.01 20.16
C TYR A 207 -0.68 14.62 20.27
N SER A 208 -1.40 14.72 19.15
CA SER A 208 -2.79 15.17 19.13
C SER A 208 -3.70 14.35 20.05
N GLN A 209 -3.48 13.02 20.11
CA GLN A 209 -4.27 12.12 20.94
C GLN A 209 -3.91 12.21 22.43
N VAL A 210 -2.69 12.62 22.77
CA VAL A 210 -2.22 12.64 24.17
C VAL A 210 -2.48 13.99 24.84
N PHE A 211 -2.31 15.10 24.13
CA PHE A 211 -2.32 16.44 24.73
C PHE A 211 -3.62 17.20 24.56
N PHE A 212 -4.38 16.96 23.49
CA PHE A 212 -5.60 17.70 23.24
C PHE A 212 -6.78 16.91 23.79
N ASP A 213 -7.07 17.10 25.09
CA ASP A 213 -8.19 16.53 25.87
C ASP A 213 -8.99 15.46 25.12
N SER A 214 -8.31 14.34 24.85
CA SER A 214 -8.79 13.38 23.86
C SER A 214 -9.80 12.48 24.56
N PRO A 215 -10.91 12.13 23.91
CA PRO A 215 -11.84 11.13 24.44
C PRO A 215 -11.19 9.75 24.65
N LEU A 216 -9.96 9.55 24.16
CA LEU A 216 -9.18 8.32 24.32
C LEU A 216 -8.47 8.30 25.68
N ASN A 217 -9.15 7.77 26.70
CA ASN A 217 -8.56 7.50 28.02
C ASN A 217 -7.65 6.25 27.96
N ILE A 218 -6.38 6.45 27.58
CA ILE A 218 -5.37 5.39 27.46
C ILE A 218 -5.13 4.70 28.81
N THR A 219 -5.10 5.49 29.89
CA THR A 219 -4.82 5.02 31.25
C THR A 219 -5.91 4.07 31.73
N GLY A 220 -7.19 4.42 31.52
CA GLY A 220 -8.32 3.55 31.83
C GLY A 220 -8.40 2.30 30.95
N TYR A 221 -7.95 2.37 29.69
CA TYR A 221 -7.89 1.16 28.84
C TYR A 221 -6.77 0.20 29.30
N ALA A 222 -5.59 0.73 29.64
CA ALA A 222 -4.46 -0.07 30.09
C ALA A 222 -4.74 -0.79 31.42
N GLU A 223 -5.43 -0.13 32.36
CA GLU A 223 -5.83 -0.73 33.64
C GLU A 223 -6.86 -1.85 33.50
N ASN A 224 -7.76 -1.76 32.51
CA ASN A 224 -8.82 -2.74 32.27
C ASN A 224 -8.47 -3.77 31.18
N PHE A 225 -7.23 -3.76 30.67
CA PHE A 225 -6.82 -4.65 29.59
C PHE A 225 -6.38 -6.02 30.12
N GLU A 226 -7.30 -6.99 30.09
CA GLU A 226 -6.99 -8.38 30.40
C GLU A 226 -6.59 -9.18 29.15
N LEU A 227 -5.30 -9.49 29.01
CA LEU A 227 -4.75 -10.24 27.87
C LEU A 227 -5.37 -11.64 27.72
N LYS A 228 -5.86 -12.25 28.81
CA LYS A 228 -6.44 -13.60 28.83
C LYS A 228 -7.85 -13.66 28.24
N SER A 229 -8.66 -12.62 28.43
CA SER A 229 -10.04 -12.56 27.92
C SER A 229 -10.12 -11.89 26.55
N TRP A 230 -9.06 -11.22 26.11
CA TRP A 230 -9.01 -10.56 24.80
C TRP A 230 -9.32 -11.50 23.60
N PRO A 231 -8.78 -12.74 23.51
CA PRO A 231 -9.05 -13.62 22.37
C PRO A 231 -10.51 -14.08 22.32
N SER A 232 -11.11 -14.42 23.46
CA SER A 232 -12.49 -14.88 23.53
C SER A 232 -13.49 -13.77 23.21
N ARG A 233 -13.20 -12.53 23.63
CA ARG A 233 -14.01 -11.34 23.29
C ARG A 233 -14.03 -11.05 21.79
N ILE A 234 -12.89 -11.20 21.11
CA ILE A 234 -12.83 -11.04 19.65
C ILE A 234 -13.65 -12.12 18.96
N ILE A 235 -13.50 -13.38 19.37
CA ILE A 235 -14.24 -14.50 18.78
C ILE A 235 -15.75 -14.32 18.96
N SER A 236 -16.20 -13.86 20.13
CA SER A 236 -17.63 -13.59 20.37
C SER A 236 -18.16 -12.39 19.57
N GLU A 237 -17.37 -11.33 19.41
CA GLU A 237 -17.78 -10.16 18.63
C GLU A 237 -17.86 -10.47 17.12
N ILE A 238 -17.01 -11.37 16.63
CA ILE A 238 -17.08 -11.87 15.24
C ILE A 238 -18.33 -12.73 15.03
N GLN A 239 -18.73 -13.53 16.03
CA GLN A 239 -19.87 -14.44 15.93
C GLN A 239 -21.23 -13.75 16.07
N SER A 240 -21.31 -12.69 16.87
CA SER A 240 -22.49 -11.84 17.02
C SER A 240 -22.08 -10.37 16.97
N PRO A 241 -21.96 -9.76 15.77
CA PRO A 241 -21.62 -8.36 15.65
C PRO A 241 -22.70 -7.55 16.37
N SER A 242 -22.32 -6.83 17.42
CA SER A 242 -23.26 -5.95 18.10
C SER A 242 -23.72 -4.87 17.13
N THR A 243 -25.03 -4.80 16.85
CA THR A 243 -25.67 -3.72 16.08
C THR A 243 -25.55 -2.41 16.85
N ARG A 244 -24.35 -1.82 16.90
CA ARG A 244 -24.07 -0.53 17.52
C ARG A 244 -23.60 0.46 16.46
N SER A 245 -24.43 0.58 15.43
CA SER A 245 -24.26 1.50 14.31
C SER A 245 -25.13 2.75 14.41
N ASP A 246 -25.69 3.05 15.58
CA ASP A 246 -26.39 4.32 15.83
C ASP A 246 -25.53 5.22 16.72
N ILE A 247 -24.24 5.35 16.41
CA ILE A 247 -23.50 6.52 16.89
C ILE A 247 -23.96 7.65 15.96
N ILE A 248 -24.89 8.47 16.46
CA ILE A 248 -25.40 9.64 15.73
C ILE A 248 -24.19 10.49 15.34
N ALA A 249 -23.98 10.67 14.04
CA ALA A 249 -22.89 11.49 13.55
C ALA A 249 -23.04 12.90 14.12
N LEU A 250 -22.02 13.36 14.84
CA LEU A 250 -22.01 14.69 15.42
C LEU A 250 -21.93 15.71 14.28
N PRO A 251 -22.67 16.83 14.36
CA PRO A 251 -22.52 17.92 13.40
C PRO A 251 -21.07 18.45 13.41
N ALA A 252 -20.58 18.90 12.26
CA ALA A 252 -19.17 19.26 12.06
C ALA A 252 -18.61 20.31 13.05
N SER A 253 -19.49 21.12 13.65
CA SER A 253 -19.13 22.11 14.69
C SER A 253 -18.74 21.50 16.04
N GLN A 254 -19.08 20.23 16.31
CA GLN A 254 -18.86 19.56 17.59
C GLN A 254 -17.73 18.51 17.53
N TRP A 255 -17.02 18.43 16.41
CA TRP A 255 -15.89 17.52 16.29
C TRP A 255 -14.72 18.01 17.14
N PRO A 256 -14.19 17.19 18.05
CA PRO A 256 -13.04 17.59 18.86
C PRO A 256 -11.80 17.75 17.96
N LEU A 257 -11.05 18.82 18.21
CA LEU A 257 -9.89 19.20 17.40
C LEU A 257 -8.81 18.11 17.37
N SER A 258 -8.68 17.32 18.45
CA SER A 258 -7.75 16.20 18.57
C SER A 258 -7.93 15.16 17.46
N ILE A 259 -9.18 14.82 17.14
CA ILE A 259 -9.51 13.83 16.11
C ILE A 259 -9.22 14.40 14.73
N ILE A 260 -9.63 15.64 14.49
CA ILE A 260 -9.37 16.31 13.20
C ILE A 260 -7.87 16.37 12.94
N LEU A 261 -7.09 16.81 13.93
CA LEU A 261 -5.63 16.93 13.81
C LEU A 261 -4.95 15.56 13.65
N PHE A 262 -5.51 14.51 14.26
CA PHE A 262 -5.07 13.12 14.04
C PHE A 262 -5.32 12.65 12.61
N PHE A 263 -6.53 12.86 12.07
CA PHE A 263 -6.84 12.48 10.69
C PHE A 263 -6.07 13.32 9.67
N VAL A 264 -5.85 14.61 9.93
CA VAL A 264 -4.99 15.48 9.11
C VAL A 264 -3.55 14.97 9.14
N GLY A 265 -3.02 14.63 10.32
CA GLY A 265 -1.67 14.06 10.44
C GLY A 265 -1.50 12.75 9.67
N ILE A 266 -2.43 11.82 9.79
CA ILE A 266 -2.36 10.56 9.02
C ILE A 266 -2.50 10.82 7.50
N THR A 267 -3.33 11.78 7.11
CA THR A 267 -3.53 12.16 5.69
C THR A 267 -2.24 12.69 5.08
N PHE A 268 -1.58 13.65 5.74
CA PHE A 268 -0.34 14.25 5.27
C PHE A 268 0.85 13.30 5.39
N ALA A 269 0.83 12.34 6.32
CA ALA A 269 1.84 11.29 6.41
C ALA A 269 1.94 10.46 5.12
N ARG A 270 0.88 10.40 4.29
CA ARG A 270 0.91 9.69 3.00
C ARG A 270 1.72 10.40 1.90
N TYR A 271 2.08 11.66 2.11
CA TYR A 271 2.89 12.42 1.16
C TYR A 271 4.40 12.11 1.26
N GLY A 272 4.89 11.82 2.47
CA GLY A 272 6.29 11.50 2.74
C GLY A 272 6.63 10.04 2.48
#